data_AF-A0A0Q4EAF8-F1
#
_entry.id   AF-A0A0Q4EAF8-F1
#
_cell.length_a   1.000
_cell.length_b   1.000
_cell.length_c   1.000
_cell.angle_alpha   90.00
_cell.angle_beta   90.00
_cell.angle_gamma   90.00
#
_symmetry.space_group_name_H-M   'P 1'
#
loop_
_entity.id
_entity.type
_entity.pdbx_description
1 polymer ?
#
loop_
_entity_poly.entity_id
_entity_poly.type
_entity_poly.pdbx_seq_one_letter_code
_entity_poly.pdbx_strand_id
1 'polypeptide(L)' 'MDIQETEKQILKIVKEKYDKTGGHNGNAFGDFDHLLNLPLMERNALLERMAAEKKIMVFNGPNYRMITLPK' A
#
# COMPACT_ATOMS: atom_id res chain seq x y z
N MET A 1 -5.53 -1.55 17.20
CA MET A 1 -5.68 -0.50 16.18
C MET A 1 -6.86 -0.92 15.30
N ASP A 2 -7.80 -0.02 15.02
CA ASP A 2 -8.93 -0.33 14.13
C ASP A 2 -8.42 -0.51 12.70
N ILE A 3 -8.90 -1.54 11.99
CA ILE A 3 -8.55 -1.82 10.60
C ILE A 3 -8.80 -0.60 9.69
N GLN A 4 -9.85 0.18 9.96
CA GLN A 4 -10.15 1.39 9.21
C GLN A 4 -9.08 2.47 9.41
N GLU A 5 -8.53 2.58 10.62
CA GLU A 5 -7.47 3.55 10.91
C GLU A 5 -6.16 3.13 10.25
N THR A 6 -5.88 1.83 10.27
CA THR A 6 -4.76 1.24 9.55
C THR A 6 -4.82 1.51 8.04
N GLU A 7 -5.98 1.30 7.41
CA GLU A 7 -6.18 1.60 5.99
C GLU A 7 -5.95 3.08 5.66
N LYS A 8 -6.46 3.99 6.50
CA LYS A 8 -6.25 5.44 6.32
C LYS A 8 -4.77 5.81 6.36
N GLN A 9 -4.00 5.20 7.24
CA GLN A 9 -2.56 5.45 7.34
C GLN A 9 -1.79 4.91 6.13
N ILE A 10 -2.14 3.71 5.65
CA ILE A 10 -1.60 3.18 4.38
C ILE A 10 -1.89 4.17 3.24
N LEU A 11 -3.15 4.60 3.10
CA LEU A 11 -3.56 5.55 2.06
C LEU A 11 -2.81 6.88 2.15
N LYS A 12 -2.58 7.38 3.37
CA LYS A 12 -1.79 8.59 3.60
C LYS A 12 -0.37 8.44 3.07
N ILE A 13 0.32 7.35 3.41
CA ILE A 13 1.70 7.09 2.94
C ILE A 13 1.75 6.98 1.42
N VAL A 14 0.82 6.21 0.84
CA VAL A 14 0.74 6.00 -0.62
C VAL A 14 0.49 7.34 -1.31
N LYS A 15 -0.43 8.16 -0.80
CA LYS A 15 -0.71 9.49 -1.33
C LYS A 15 0.49 10.42 -1.23
N GLU A 16 1.15 10.49 -0.07
CA GLU A 16 2.34 11.34 0.10
C GLU A 16 3.46 10.97 -0.88
N LYS A 17 3.68 9.67 -1.14
CA LYS A 17 4.68 9.22 -2.12
C LYS A 17 4.23 9.49 -3.56
N TYR A 18 2.96 9.27 -3.85
CA TYR A 18 2.37 9.57 -5.15
C TYR A 18 2.55 11.06 -5.50
N ASP A 19 2.16 11.95 -4.59
CA ASP A 19 2.24 13.40 -4.75
C ASP A 19 3.71 13.86 -4.90
N LYS A 20 4.63 13.32 -4.08
CA LYS A 20 6.07 13.64 -4.16
C LYS A 20 6.75 13.20 -5.45
N THR A 21 6.23 12.16 -6.10
CA THR A 21 6.87 11.54 -7.27
C THR A 21 6.09 11.71 -8.57
N GLY A 22 5.00 12.47 -8.55
CA GLY A 22 4.11 12.64 -9.70
C GLY A 22 3.47 11.32 -10.18
N GLY A 23 3.30 10.35 -9.29
CA GLY A 23 2.76 9.03 -9.61
C GLY A 23 3.73 8.08 -10.33
N HIS A 24 5.01 8.46 -10.49
CA HIS A 24 6.01 7.62 -11.15
C HIS A 24 6.51 6.47 -10.28
N ASN A 25 6.43 6.59 -8.95
CA ASN A 25 6.93 5.59 -8.01
C ASN A 25 5.84 5.18 -7.01
N GLY A 26 5.76 3.87 -6.75
CA GLY A 26 4.91 3.31 -5.69
C GLY A 26 5.69 2.95 -4.44
N ASN A 27 4.97 2.54 -3.41
CA ASN A 27 5.51 1.96 -2.18
C ASN A 27 5.79 0.46 -2.36
N ALA A 28 6.89 -0.03 -1.80
CA ALA A 28 7.06 -1.47 -1.65
C ALA A 28 6.10 -1.99 -0.56
N PHE A 29 5.75 -3.27 -0.59
CA PHE A 29 4.88 -3.83 0.45
C PHE A 29 5.51 -3.74 1.86
N GLY A 30 6.85 -3.83 1.94
CA GLY A 30 7.58 -3.69 3.21
C GLY A 30 7.60 -2.26 3.76
N ASP A 31 7.25 -1.25 2.95
CA ASP A 31 7.19 0.15 3.41
C ASP A 31 6.14 0.33 4.52
N PHE A 32 5.22 -0.62 4.71
CA PHE A 32 4.16 -0.56 5.72
C PHE A 32 4.44 -1.42 6.96
N ASP A 33 5.53 -2.20 7.00
CA ASP A 33 5.77 -3.17 8.08
C ASP A 33 5.90 -2.49 9.45
N HIS A 34 6.57 -1.34 9.49
CA HIS A 34 6.72 -0.52 10.70
C HIS A 34 5.39 0.06 11.22
N LEU A 35 4.40 0.20 10.34
CA LEU A 35 3.11 0.80 10.65
C LEU A 35 2.09 -0.25 11.09
N LEU A 36 2.16 -1.43 10.47
CA LEU A 36 1.18 -2.49 10.64
C LEU A 36 1.45 -3.35 11.87
N ASN A 37 2.72 -3.58 12.21
CA ASN A 37 3.11 -4.58 13.21
C ASN A 37 2.33 -5.90 13.05
N LEU A 38 2.01 -6.25 11.79
CA LEU A 38 1.28 -7.44 11.39
C LEU A 38 2.28 -8.48 10.90
N PRO A 39 1.99 -9.78 11.05
CA PRO A 39 2.69 -10.82 10.32
C PRO A 39 2.64 -10.59 8.82
N LEU A 40 3.69 -11.01 8.10
CA LEU A 40 3.84 -10.82 6.65
C LEU A 40 2.59 -11.25 5.86
N MET A 41 1.98 -12.38 6.22
CA MET A 41 0.79 -12.89 5.55
C MET A 41 -0.44 -12.00 5.76
N GLU A 42 -0.66 -11.51 6.98
CA GLU A 42 -1.79 -10.64 7.32
C GLU A 42 -1.64 -9.28 6.66
N ARG A 43 -0.44 -8.71 6.67
CA ARG A 43 -0.11 -7.48 5.94
C ARG A 43 -0.41 -7.64 4.44
N ASN A 44 0.04 -8.74 3.84
CA ASN A 44 -0.22 -8.98 2.43
C ASN A 44 -1.72 -9.13 2.15
N ALA A 45 -2.44 -9.91 2.95
CA ALA A 45 -3.89 -10.07 2.81
C ALA A 45 -4.65 -8.74 2.93
N LEU A 46 -4.23 -7.86 3.84
CA LEU A 46 -4.80 -6.52 3.98
C LEU A 46 -4.59 -5.68 2.71
N LEU A 47 -3.37 -5.64 2.19
CA LEU A 47 -3.03 -4.85 1.01
C LEU A 47 -3.73 -5.40 -0.26
N GLU A 48 -3.81 -6.72 -0.41
CA GLU A 48 -4.57 -7.36 -1.50
C GLU A 48 -6.07 -7.03 -1.40
N ARG A 49 -6.65 -7.05 -0.19
CA ARG A 49 -8.05 -6.64 0.01
C ARG A 49 -8.26 -5.16 -0.36
N MET A 50 -7.38 -4.27 0.09
CA MET A 50 -7.46 -2.85 -0.28
C MET A 50 -7.35 -2.64 -1.80
N ALA A 51 -6.54 -3.46 -2.48
CA ALA A 51 -6.44 -3.45 -3.93
C ALA A 51 -7.72 -3.96 -4.62
N ALA A 52 -8.32 -5.04 -4.12
CA ALA A 52 -9.60 -5.55 -4.59
C ALA A 52 -10.74 -4.52 -4.42
N GLU A 53 -10.69 -3.75 -3.33
CA GLU A 53 -11.61 -2.64 -3.06
C GLU A 53 -11.27 -1.35 -3.84
N LYS A 54 -10.24 -1.38 -4.70
CA LYS A 54 -9.77 -0.24 -5.51
C LYS A 54 -9.34 0.98 -4.68
N LYS A 55 -8.98 0.79 -3.41
CA LYS A 55 -8.41 1.84 -2.56
C LYS A 55 -6.96 2.14 -2.95
N ILE A 56 -6.25 1.11 -3.37
CA ILE A 56 -4.88 1.17 -3.90
C ILE A 56 -4.79 0.33 -5.18
N MET A 57 -3.70 0.49 -5.92
CA MET A 57 -3.36 -0.34 -7.07
C MET A 57 -2.03 -1.05 -6.80
N VAL A 58 -1.98 -2.35 -7.07
CA VAL A 58 -0.73 -3.11 -7.05
C VAL A 58 -0.19 -3.21 -8.48
N PHE A 59 0.98 -2.62 -8.71
CA PHE A 59 1.73 -2.74 -9.95
C PHE A 59 2.79 -3.85 -9.79
N ASN A 60 2.73 -4.85 -10.66
CA ASN A 60 3.71 -5.94 -10.69
C ASN A 60 4.72 -5.67 -11.82
N GLY A 61 5.97 -5.40 -11.45
CA GLY A 61 7.10 -5.42 -12.37
C GLY A 61 7.72 -6.82 -12.45
N PRO A 62 8.71 -7.02 -13.34
CA PRO A 62 9.34 -8.33 -13.53
C PRO A 62 9.95 -8.93 -12.27
N ASN A 63 10.50 -8.09 -11.38
CA ASN A 63 11.17 -8.51 -10.13
C ASN A 63 10.70 -7.72 -8.90
N TYR A 64 9.58 -6.99 -8.99
CA TYR A 64 9.11 -6.16 -7.90
C TYR A 64 7.59 -6.01 -7.89
N ARG A 65 7.04 -5.68 -6.72
CA ARG A 65 5.63 -5.33 -6.55
C ARG A 65 5.57 -3.98 -5.85
N MET A 66 4.85 -3.04 -6.45
CA MET A 66 4.66 -1.70 -5.91
C MET A 66 3.18 -1.42 -5.66
N ILE A 67 2.90 -0.60 -4.67
CA ILE A 67 1.58 -0.10 -4.31
C ILE A 67 1.51 1.38 -4.65
N THR A 68 0.47 1.78 -5.35
CA THR A 68 0.26 3.17 -5.77
C THR A 68 -1.23 3.53 -5.68
N LEU A 69 -1.58 4.78 -5.94
CA LEU A 69 -2.98 5.18 -6.09
C LEU A 69 -3.52 4.69 -7.44
N PRO A 70 -4.79 4.24 -7.51
CA PRO A 70 -5.44 3.98 -8.78
C PRO A 70 -5.47 5.25 -9.64
N LYS A 71 -5.38 5.09 -10.97
CA LYS A 71 -5.56 6.17 -11.93
C LYS A 71 -7.03 6.57 -12.05
#